data_AF-A0A2C6JGG7-F1
#
_entry.id   AF-A0A2C6JGG7-F1
#
_cell.length_a   1.000
_cell.length_b   1.000
_cell.length_c   1.000
_cell.angle_alpha   90.00
_cell.angle_beta   90.00
_cell.angle_gamma   90.00
#
_symmetry.space_group_name_H-M   'P 1'
#
loop_
_entity.id
_entity.type
_entity.pdbx_description
1 polymer ?
#
loop_
_entity_poly.entity_id
_entity_poly.type
_entity_poly.pdbx_seq_one_letter_code
_entity_poly.pdbx_strand_id
1 'polypeptide(L)'
;MTGPQFYNLVGGVVCKNCRVAVCDCPRSLGEEKKSEGNKLRVDVIARPEEFDKIADNLEVLARSQPMDKYALVVGLKELRDAVVAVTGDGANDAPALKTADVGFAMGISGKEVAKQAADIVLLDDNFGSLVKAVKWGRNVYDNIQRFLQFQLTVNIVAVFTAFLTAMVIRESPLTAVQMLWVNLIMDSFASLALATEPPTDDLLKRKPHSRKDYLISQIMFRNIIGQAVYQLTVMLVLIFGADRFIPERPWTYLSVDRRERFPAFCEFSDCNRETMPPTGGILRSGRRYLPFTNEEDYFDRWRVDLGASRHYTLVFNTFVFMQIFNMLNARKINDEWNIFSGVLKNKMWISIAVFISAVQVLVVQFGGIAINCHQQGLTGAQWGISLVLGSGSVIVGLFLHLVPYKFLPETGTKEVDLLQEGPSLALASRGRLSSERLSVRLGGGVGMTSEQKHALIDRLSAQHGGDRRVSTTSATTDASSTHPPLQLLNSAFQRDTHPPKPILRQTVTVS
;
A
#
# COMPACT_ATOMS: atom_id res chain seq x y z
N MET A 1 24.13 -16.63 -24.75
CA MET A 1 23.66 -17.78 -25.57
C MET A 1 23.21 -17.25 -26.93
N THR A 2 23.29 -18.02 -28.02
CA THR A 2 22.72 -17.57 -29.30
C THR A 2 21.22 -17.92 -29.40
N GLY A 3 20.46 -17.13 -30.16
CA GLY A 3 19.03 -17.36 -30.41
C GLY A 3 18.69 -18.79 -30.85
N PRO A 4 19.33 -19.31 -31.92
CA PRO A 4 19.09 -20.67 -32.38
C PRO A 4 19.47 -21.75 -31.35
N GLN A 5 20.52 -21.53 -30.55
CA GLN A 5 20.87 -22.45 -29.46
C GLN A 5 19.80 -22.46 -28.37
N PHE A 6 19.29 -21.28 -28.00
CA PHE A 6 18.21 -21.14 -27.04
C PHE A 6 16.94 -21.84 -27.54
N TYR A 7 16.53 -21.59 -28.77
CA TYR A 7 15.34 -22.19 -29.37
C TYR A 7 15.42 -23.72 -29.41
N ASN A 8 16.59 -24.25 -29.82
CA ASN A 8 16.85 -25.69 -29.85
C ASN A 8 16.96 -26.33 -28.46
N LEU A 9 17.20 -25.56 -27.41
CA LEU A 9 17.26 -26.06 -26.03
C LEU A 9 15.86 -26.08 -25.39
N VAL A 10 15.07 -25.04 -25.59
CA VAL A 10 13.71 -24.93 -25.04
C VAL A 10 12.67 -25.65 -25.90
N GLY A 11 13.01 -26.00 -27.15
CA GLY A 11 12.10 -26.68 -28.09
C GLY A 11 11.04 -25.77 -28.70
N GLY A 12 11.22 -24.45 -28.61
CA GLY A 12 10.27 -23.46 -29.10
C GLY A 12 8.98 -23.35 -28.29
N VAL A 13 7.98 -22.70 -28.90
CA VAL A 13 6.66 -22.46 -28.31
C VAL A 13 5.63 -23.41 -28.92
N VAL A 14 4.85 -24.07 -28.07
CA VAL A 14 3.81 -25.03 -28.44
C VAL A 14 2.49 -24.66 -27.78
N CYS A 15 1.38 -25.15 -28.34
CA CYS A 15 0.07 -25.00 -27.69
C CYS A 15 -0.01 -25.87 -26.43
N LYS A 16 -0.52 -25.33 -25.32
CA LYS A 16 -0.73 -26.06 -24.07
C LYS A 16 -1.57 -27.32 -24.22
N ASN A 17 -2.57 -27.28 -25.10
CA ASN A 17 -3.52 -28.37 -25.29
C ASN A 17 -2.99 -29.42 -26.28
N CYS A 18 -2.52 -28.97 -27.44
CA CYS A 18 -2.14 -29.87 -28.53
C CYS A 18 -0.65 -30.24 -28.54
N ARG A 19 0.19 -29.56 -27.77
CA ARG A 19 1.66 -29.71 -27.72
C ARG A 19 2.37 -29.63 -29.08
N VAL A 20 1.74 -29.02 -30.06
CA VAL A 20 2.30 -28.75 -31.39
C VAL A 20 2.48 -27.24 -31.60
N ALA A 21 3.47 -26.87 -32.41
CA ALA A 21 3.78 -25.47 -32.72
C ALA A 21 2.68 -24.80 -33.57
N VAL A 22 2.09 -25.55 -34.51
CA VAL A 22 0.99 -25.11 -35.37
C VAL A 22 -0.22 -25.98 -35.04
N CYS A 23 -1.33 -25.35 -34.64
CA CYS A 23 -2.58 -26.01 -34.29
C CYS A 23 -3.77 -25.15 -34.74
N ASP A 24 -4.89 -25.80 -35.00
CA ASP A 24 -6.16 -25.16 -35.39
C ASP A 24 -6.99 -24.67 -34.19
N CYS A 25 -6.38 -24.61 -32.99
CA CYS A 25 -7.04 -24.05 -31.82
C CYS A 25 -7.40 -22.56 -32.05
N PRO A 26 -8.58 -22.12 -31.59
CA PRO A 26 -9.01 -20.73 -31.72
C PRO A 26 -8.02 -19.79 -31.01
N ARG A 27 -7.77 -18.62 -31.61
CA ARG A 27 -6.81 -17.62 -31.10
C ARG A 27 -7.49 -16.41 -30.47
N SER A 28 -8.81 -16.29 -30.60
CA SER A 28 -9.60 -15.25 -29.95
C SER A 28 -10.83 -15.83 -29.24
N LEU A 29 -11.31 -15.13 -28.21
CA LEU A 29 -12.54 -15.48 -27.49
C LEU A 29 -13.76 -15.53 -28.42
N GLY A 30 -13.76 -14.77 -29.52
CA GLY A 30 -14.82 -14.80 -30.53
C GLY A 30 -14.79 -16.06 -31.40
N GLU A 31 -13.61 -16.59 -31.71
CA GLU A 31 -13.44 -17.87 -32.42
C GLU A 31 -13.72 -19.06 -31.51
N GLU A 32 -13.34 -18.97 -30.23
CA GLU A 32 -13.63 -20.00 -29.22
C GLU A 32 -15.13 -20.22 -29.06
N LYS A 33 -15.93 -19.14 -29.01
CA LYS A 33 -17.40 -19.24 -28.97
C LYS A 33 -18.02 -19.86 -30.22
N LYS A 34 -17.33 -19.79 -31.37
CA LYS A 34 -17.79 -20.37 -32.65
C LYS A 34 -17.33 -21.81 -32.85
N SER A 35 -16.34 -22.26 -32.08
CA SER A 35 -15.78 -23.60 -32.18
C SER A 35 -16.34 -24.46 -31.06
N GLU A 36 -17.29 -25.34 -31.39
CA GLU A 36 -17.80 -26.32 -30.43
C GLU A 36 -16.66 -27.29 -30.03
N GLY A 37 -16.12 -27.13 -28.83
CA GLY A 37 -15.19 -28.08 -28.20
C GLY A 37 -13.70 -27.69 -28.16
N ASN A 38 -13.25 -26.71 -28.96
CA ASN A 38 -11.85 -26.28 -28.93
C ASN A 38 -11.63 -25.11 -27.97
N LYS A 39 -10.77 -25.33 -26.96
CA LYS A 39 -10.34 -24.29 -26.01
C LYS A 39 -9.34 -23.34 -26.67
N LEU A 40 -9.32 -22.09 -26.20
CA LEU A 40 -8.36 -21.06 -26.64
C LEU A 40 -6.91 -21.56 -26.60
N ARG A 41 -6.15 -21.25 -27.66
CA ARG A 41 -4.72 -21.53 -27.73
C ARG A 41 -3.98 -20.72 -26.67
N VAL A 42 -3.35 -21.41 -25.73
CA VAL A 42 -2.38 -20.83 -24.79
C VAL A 42 -1.01 -21.33 -25.18
N ASP A 43 -0.10 -20.41 -25.47
CA ASP A 43 1.27 -20.70 -25.87
C ASP A 43 2.14 -20.96 -24.65
N VAL A 44 2.88 -22.08 -24.68
CA VAL A 44 3.74 -22.57 -23.59
C VAL A 44 5.07 -23.05 -24.15
N ILE A 45 6.11 -23.10 -23.32
CA ILE A 45 7.41 -23.64 -23.73
C ILE A 45 7.35 -25.18 -23.81
N ALA A 46 7.92 -25.75 -24.88
CA ALA A 46 7.91 -27.20 -25.09
C ALA A 46 8.70 -27.98 -24.03
N ARG A 47 9.87 -27.46 -23.61
CA ARG A 47 10.72 -28.04 -22.55
C ARG A 47 10.91 -27.05 -21.38
N PRO A 48 10.02 -27.05 -20.38
CA PRO A 48 10.08 -26.09 -19.28
C PRO A 48 11.29 -26.31 -18.34
N GLU A 49 11.68 -27.56 -18.09
CA GLU A 49 12.81 -27.89 -17.20
C GLU A 49 14.14 -27.32 -17.69
N GLU A 50 14.36 -27.34 -19.01
CA GLU A 50 15.58 -26.80 -19.62
C GLU A 50 15.58 -25.28 -19.60
N PHE A 51 14.41 -24.65 -19.79
CA PHE A 51 14.26 -23.21 -19.63
C PHE A 51 14.58 -22.77 -18.20
N ASP A 52 14.10 -23.51 -17.20
CA ASP A 52 14.33 -23.17 -15.79
C ASP A 52 15.79 -23.19 -15.38
N LYS A 53 16.61 -24.07 -15.96
CA LYS A 53 18.06 -24.13 -15.70
C LYS A 53 18.80 -22.90 -16.22
N ILE A 54 18.31 -22.29 -17.30
CA ILE A 54 19.00 -21.19 -17.99
C ILE A 54 18.43 -19.81 -17.64
N ALA A 55 17.14 -19.74 -17.27
CA ALA A 55 16.40 -18.48 -17.14
C ALA A 55 17.09 -17.47 -16.23
N ASP A 56 17.67 -17.94 -15.11
CA ASP A 56 18.27 -17.06 -14.11
C ASP A 56 19.65 -16.53 -14.53
N ASN A 57 20.37 -17.23 -15.41
CA ASN A 57 21.73 -16.83 -15.84
C ASN A 57 21.75 -16.23 -17.26
N LEU A 58 20.61 -16.21 -17.96
CA LEU A 58 20.52 -15.71 -19.32
C LEU A 58 20.40 -14.18 -19.35
N GLU A 59 21.53 -13.49 -19.28
CA GLU A 59 21.56 -12.02 -19.41
C GLU A 59 21.62 -11.54 -20.87
N VAL A 60 22.27 -12.32 -21.75
CA VAL A 60 22.51 -11.95 -23.15
C VAL A 60 22.07 -13.05 -24.10
N LEU A 61 21.09 -12.72 -24.94
CA LEU A 61 20.64 -13.52 -26.08
C LEU A 61 21.09 -12.84 -27.39
N ALA A 62 22.12 -13.38 -28.03
CA ALA A 62 22.71 -12.80 -29.23
C ALA A 62 22.18 -13.46 -30.50
N ARG A 63 22.14 -12.72 -31.63
CA ARG A 63 21.67 -13.21 -32.94
C ARG A 63 20.27 -13.86 -32.86
N SER A 64 19.37 -13.25 -32.08
CA SER A 64 18.01 -13.75 -31.86
C SER A 64 17.10 -13.49 -33.05
N GLN A 65 16.31 -14.48 -33.44
CA GLN A 65 15.19 -14.33 -34.35
C GLN A 65 13.93 -13.83 -33.60
N PRO A 66 12.90 -13.35 -34.32
CA PRO A 66 11.64 -12.89 -33.71
C PRO A 66 10.99 -13.94 -32.80
N MET A 67 11.00 -15.20 -33.24
CA MET A 67 10.43 -16.32 -32.48
C MET A 67 11.23 -16.66 -31.21
N ASP A 68 12.53 -16.38 -31.20
CA ASP A 68 13.37 -16.60 -30.00
C ASP A 68 13.00 -15.59 -28.90
N LYS A 69 12.81 -14.32 -29.29
CA LYS A 69 12.35 -13.28 -28.36
C LYS A 69 10.96 -13.61 -27.82
N TYR A 70 10.06 -14.03 -28.70
CA TYR A 70 8.72 -14.47 -28.33
C TYR A 70 8.75 -15.64 -27.34
N ALA A 71 9.53 -16.67 -27.61
CA ALA A 71 9.70 -17.83 -26.73
C ALA A 71 10.25 -17.44 -25.35
N LEU A 72 11.21 -16.53 -25.30
CA LEU A 72 11.76 -16.02 -24.03
C LEU A 72 10.70 -15.32 -23.18
N VAL A 73 9.86 -14.48 -23.80
CA VAL A 73 8.78 -13.77 -23.11
C VAL A 73 7.74 -14.75 -22.56
N VAL A 74 7.31 -15.73 -23.37
CA VAL A 74 6.36 -16.76 -22.94
C VAL A 74 6.91 -17.55 -21.76
N GLY A 75 8.18 -17.98 -21.82
CA GLY A 75 8.83 -18.71 -20.73
C GLY A 75 8.94 -17.94 -19.43
N LEU A 76 9.37 -16.68 -19.49
CA LEU A 76 9.48 -15.83 -18.31
C LEU A 76 8.12 -15.58 -17.66
N LYS A 77 7.06 -15.41 -18.45
CA LYS A 77 5.70 -15.22 -17.93
C LYS A 77 5.12 -16.49 -17.32
N GLU A 78 5.26 -17.63 -18.00
CA GLU A 78 4.65 -18.89 -17.57
C GLU A 78 5.38 -19.53 -16.39
N LEU A 79 6.71 -19.65 -16.46
CA LEU A 79 7.51 -20.46 -15.54
C LEU A 79 8.01 -19.69 -14.33
N ARG A 80 8.19 -18.37 -14.47
CA ARG A 80 8.68 -17.50 -13.39
C ARG A 80 7.60 -16.59 -12.81
N ASP A 81 6.37 -16.62 -13.35
CA ASP A 81 5.28 -15.71 -13.00
C ASP A 81 5.72 -14.23 -13.02
N ALA A 82 6.72 -13.92 -13.84
CA ALA A 82 7.37 -12.62 -13.87
C ALA A 82 6.50 -11.60 -14.61
N VAL A 83 6.66 -10.32 -14.26
CA VAL A 83 6.14 -9.21 -15.06
C VAL A 83 7.21 -8.81 -16.05
N VAL A 84 6.96 -9.07 -17.34
CA VAL A 84 7.97 -8.91 -18.39
C VAL A 84 7.68 -7.65 -19.20
N ALA A 85 8.66 -6.77 -19.25
CA ALA A 85 8.67 -5.62 -20.14
C ALA A 85 9.62 -5.87 -21.31
N VAL A 86 9.15 -5.66 -22.53
CA VAL A 86 9.95 -5.85 -23.76
C VAL A 86 10.06 -4.53 -24.48
N THR A 87 11.23 -4.26 -25.05
CA THR A 87 11.42 -3.11 -25.94
C THR A 87 11.74 -3.58 -27.36
N GLY A 88 11.24 -2.86 -28.36
CA GLY A 88 11.47 -3.16 -29.76
C GLY A 88 11.15 -1.98 -30.67
N ASP A 89 11.82 -1.93 -31.81
CA ASP A 89 11.70 -0.88 -32.83
C ASP A 89 11.22 -1.45 -34.18
N GLY A 90 11.40 -2.76 -34.40
CA GLY A 90 11.04 -3.44 -35.63
C GLY A 90 9.64 -4.07 -35.62
N ALA A 91 9.06 -4.23 -36.82
CA ALA A 91 7.84 -5.04 -37.02
C ALA A 91 8.02 -6.51 -36.56
N ASN A 92 9.26 -6.97 -36.57
CA ASN A 92 9.69 -8.27 -36.07
C ASN A 92 9.45 -8.45 -34.57
N ASP A 93 9.49 -7.37 -33.80
CA ASP A 93 9.29 -7.41 -32.36
C ASP A 93 7.82 -7.32 -31.95
N ALA A 94 6.92 -7.03 -32.91
CA ALA A 94 5.50 -6.86 -32.64
C ALA A 94 4.83 -8.06 -31.92
N PRO A 95 5.12 -9.33 -32.26
CA PRO A 95 4.57 -10.46 -31.51
C PRO A 95 5.07 -10.52 -30.06
N ALA A 96 6.33 -10.20 -29.81
CA ALA A 96 6.91 -10.19 -28.47
C ALA A 96 6.40 -9.00 -27.64
N LEU A 97 6.28 -7.81 -28.25
CA LEU A 97 5.72 -6.60 -27.64
C LEU A 97 4.27 -6.83 -27.18
N LYS A 98 3.43 -7.43 -28.05
CA LYS A 98 2.03 -7.71 -27.73
C LYS A 98 1.83 -8.77 -26.66
N THR A 99 2.81 -9.66 -26.50
CA THR A 99 2.73 -10.80 -25.56
C THR A 99 3.34 -10.48 -24.20
N ALA A 100 4.25 -9.49 -24.16
CA ALA A 100 4.77 -8.93 -22.92
C ALA A 100 3.63 -8.39 -22.03
N ASP A 101 3.90 -8.19 -20.75
CA ASP A 101 2.94 -7.48 -19.89
C ASP A 101 2.95 -5.98 -20.13
N VAL A 102 4.11 -5.44 -20.56
CA VAL A 102 4.26 -4.06 -21.01
C VAL A 102 5.22 -4.01 -22.21
N GLY A 103 4.72 -3.64 -23.38
CA GLY A 103 5.54 -3.38 -24.57
C GLY A 103 6.02 -1.93 -24.66
N PHE A 104 7.31 -1.72 -24.93
CA PHE A 104 7.92 -0.41 -25.18
C PHE A 104 8.37 -0.29 -26.64
N ALA A 105 7.82 0.68 -27.38
CA ALA A 105 8.27 1.01 -28.73
C ALA A 105 9.13 2.27 -28.77
N MET A 106 10.10 2.29 -29.68
CA MET A 106 10.91 3.48 -29.97
C MET A 106 10.09 4.49 -30.80
N GLY A 107 10.09 5.75 -30.40
CA GLY A 107 9.29 6.82 -30.98
C GLY A 107 9.90 7.40 -32.25
N ILE A 108 11.23 7.54 -32.31
CA ILE A 108 11.92 8.14 -33.45
C ILE A 108 12.31 7.05 -34.46
N SER A 109 13.05 6.03 -34.02
CA SER A 109 13.54 4.94 -34.87
C SER A 109 12.52 3.84 -35.13
N GLY A 110 11.50 3.71 -34.28
CA GLY A 110 10.56 2.60 -34.34
C GLY A 110 9.56 2.67 -35.49
N LYS A 111 9.37 1.53 -36.15
CA LYS A 111 8.36 1.32 -37.20
C LYS A 111 6.95 1.44 -36.62
N GLU A 112 6.00 1.87 -37.46
CA GLU A 112 4.60 2.02 -37.04
C GLU A 112 3.99 0.72 -36.50
N VAL A 113 4.34 -0.42 -37.09
CA VAL A 113 3.88 -1.74 -36.63
C VAL A 113 4.32 -2.03 -35.19
N ALA A 114 5.53 -1.63 -34.80
CA ALA A 114 6.01 -1.79 -33.42
C ALA A 114 5.28 -0.82 -32.47
N LYS A 115 5.07 0.44 -32.89
CA LYS A 115 4.33 1.44 -32.12
C LYS A 115 2.87 1.05 -31.87
N GLN A 116 2.22 0.43 -32.84
CA GLN A 116 0.85 -0.09 -32.71
C GLN A 116 0.76 -1.35 -31.84
N ALA A 117 1.85 -2.12 -31.75
CA ALA A 117 1.90 -3.34 -30.94
C ALA A 117 2.33 -3.09 -29.48
N ALA A 118 2.90 -1.93 -29.17
CA ALA A 118 3.39 -1.57 -27.84
C ALA A 118 2.37 -0.79 -27.02
N ASP A 119 2.46 -0.90 -25.69
CA ASP A 119 1.61 -0.17 -24.74
C ASP A 119 2.13 1.24 -24.44
N ILE A 120 3.45 1.42 -24.49
CA ILE A 120 4.13 2.69 -24.22
C ILE A 120 5.11 3.01 -25.35
N VAL A 121 5.05 4.23 -25.88
CA VAL A 121 5.99 4.73 -26.90
C VAL A 121 6.96 5.73 -26.27
N LEU A 122 8.26 5.46 -26.38
CA LEU A 122 9.32 6.35 -25.91
C LEU A 122 9.60 7.43 -26.95
N LEU A 123 9.20 8.68 -26.67
CA LEU A 123 9.33 9.78 -27.64
C LEU A 123 10.79 10.22 -27.89
N ASP A 124 11.70 9.91 -26.98
CA ASP A 124 13.10 10.35 -26.99
C ASP A 124 14.10 9.23 -27.27
N ASP A 125 13.63 8.00 -27.55
CA ASP A 125 14.44 6.82 -27.81
C ASP A 125 15.52 6.55 -26.73
N ASN A 126 15.25 6.95 -25.48
CA ASN A 126 16.20 6.86 -24.38
C ASN A 126 15.79 5.81 -23.34
N PHE A 127 16.69 4.88 -23.02
CA PHE A 127 16.51 3.91 -21.94
C PHE A 127 16.30 4.56 -20.56
N GLY A 128 16.79 5.78 -20.35
CA GLY A 128 16.52 6.55 -19.14
C GLY A 128 15.03 6.83 -18.92
N SER A 129 14.25 6.96 -20.00
CA SER A 129 12.80 7.19 -19.94
C SER A 129 12.03 5.93 -19.53
N LEU A 130 12.56 4.74 -19.81
CA LEU A 130 12.04 3.47 -19.29
C LEU A 130 12.15 3.41 -17.75
N VAL A 131 13.30 3.81 -17.19
CA VAL A 131 13.49 3.84 -15.73
C VAL A 131 12.54 4.84 -15.08
N LYS A 132 12.30 5.99 -15.72
CA LYS A 132 11.30 6.98 -15.26
C LYS A 132 9.89 6.39 -15.30
N ALA A 133 9.50 5.69 -16.36
CA ALA A 133 8.20 5.03 -16.45
C ALA A 133 7.99 4.02 -15.32
N VAL A 134 9.00 3.19 -15.02
CA VAL A 134 8.95 2.26 -13.88
C VAL A 134 8.82 2.99 -12.55
N LYS A 135 9.56 4.09 -12.35
CA LYS A 135 9.45 4.92 -11.14
C LYS A 135 8.03 5.49 -10.96
N TRP A 136 7.42 5.97 -12.04
CA TRP A 136 6.04 6.46 -12.03
C TRP A 136 5.03 5.35 -11.78
N GLY A 137 5.20 4.18 -12.40
CA GLY A 137 4.32 3.02 -12.15
C GLY A 137 4.32 2.58 -10.68
N ARG A 138 5.51 2.51 -10.05
CA ARG A 138 5.63 2.21 -8.60
C ARG A 138 4.93 3.26 -7.73
N ASN A 139 5.02 4.53 -8.12
CA ASN A 139 4.38 5.62 -7.40
C ASN A 139 2.85 5.60 -7.51
N VAL A 140 2.31 5.30 -8.70
CA VAL A 140 0.86 5.13 -8.90
C VAL A 140 0.34 3.99 -8.03
N TYR A 141 1.06 2.87 -7.97
CA TYR A 141 0.67 1.75 -7.10
C TYR A 141 0.62 2.16 -5.61
N ASP A 142 1.64 2.85 -5.11
CA ASP A 142 1.62 3.36 -3.73
C ASP A 142 0.49 4.38 -3.51
N ASN A 143 0.24 5.26 -4.48
CA ASN A 143 -0.86 6.23 -4.40
C ASN A 143 -2.24 5.54 -4.28
N ILE A 144 -2.45 4.44 -5.00
CA ILE A 144 -3.67 3.62 -4.89
C ILE A 144 -3.79 3.02 -3.48
N GLN A 145 -2.69 2.51 -2.92
CA GLN A 145 -2.68 1.99 -1.55
C GLN A 145 -2.99 3.08 -0.50
N ARG A 146 -2.43 4.30 -0.63
CA ARG A 146 -2.72 5.46 0.25
C ARG A 146 -4.21 5.78 0.24
N PHE A 147 -4.77 5.87 -0.96
CA PHE A 147 -6.19 6.11 -1.17
C PHE A 147 -7.05 5.04 -0.50
N LEU A 148 -6.72 3.75 -0.70
CA LEU A 148 -7.52 2.67 -0.13
C LEU A 148 -7.45 2.62 1.40
N GLN A 149 -6.29 2.89 2.00
CA GLN A 149 -6.18 3.01 3.46
C GLN A 149 -7.09 4.12 4.00
N PHE A 150 -7.16 5.26 3.31
CA PHE A 150 -8.06 6.36 3.67
C PHE A 150 -9.53 5.95 3.52
N GLN A 151 -9.95 5.56 2.32
CA GLN A 151 -11.36 5.32 1.99
C GLN A 151 -11.98 4.17 2.80
N LEU A 152 -11.23 3.08 3.00
CA LEU A 152 -11.72 1.95 3.79
C LEU A 152 -11.95 2.35 5.25
N THR A 153 -11.08 3.20 5.82
CA THR A 153 -11.25 3.70 7.19
C THR A 153 -12.54 4.53 7.31
N VAL A 154 -12.78 5.48 6.39
CA VAL A 154 -13.99 6.31 6.39
C VAL A 154 -15.25 5.45 6.27
N ASN A 155 -15.26 4.51 5.32
CA ASN A 155 -16.41 3.65 5.06
C ASN A 155 -16.73 2.74 6.25
N ILE A 156 -15.72 2.14 6.87
CA ILE A 156 -15.91 1.30 8.07
C ILE A 156 -16.55 2.14 9.18
N VAL A 157 -16.01 3.31 9.49
CA VAL A 157 -16.53 4.16 10.58
C VAL A 157 -17.95 4.64 10.28
N ALA A 158 -18.22 5.06 9.05
CA ALA A 158 -19.54 5.53 8.62
C ALA A 158 -20.60 4.42 8.75
N VAL A 159 -20.32 3.22 8.22
CA VAL A 159 -21.25 2.08 8.25
C VAL A 159 -21.48 1.60 9.68
N PHE A 160 -20.42 1.40 10.46
CA PHE A 160 -20.56 0.94 11.85
C PHE A 160 -21.29 1.96 12.72
N THR A 161 -21.01 3.25 12.57
CA THR A 161 -21.72 4.30 13.32
C THR A 161 -23.20 4.34 12.96
N ALA A 162 -23.53 4.29 11.66
CA ALA A 162 -24.91 4.28 11.20
C ALA A 162 -25.66 3.04 11.72
N PHE A 163 -25.03 1.87 11.66
CA PHE A 163 -25.61 0.61 12.14
C PHE A 163 -25.86 0.63 13.66
N LEU A 164 -24.86 0.97 14.46
CA LEU A 164 -24.99 1.01 15.93
C LEU A 164 -26.04 2.03 16.38
N THR A 165 -26.05 3.22 15.76
CA THR A 165 -27.02 4.27 16.14
C THR A 165 -28.43 3.90 15.71
N ALA A 166 -28.61 3.26 14.55
CA ALA A 166 -29.92 2.74 14.13
C ALA A 166 -30.46 1.67 15.10
N MET A 167 -29.59 0.84 15.68
CA MET A 167 -30.01 -0.16 16.68
C MET A 167 -30.43 0.49 18.02
N VAL A 168 -29.72 1.52 18.48
CA VAL A 168 -29.93 2.10 19.82
C VAL A 168 -30.95 3.23 19.83
N ILE A 169 -30.87 4.16 18.86
CA ILE A 169 -31.65 5.41 18.80
C ILE A 169 -32.71 5.36 17.69
N ARG A 170 -32.72 4.33 16.82
CA ARG A 170 -33.64 4.18 15.67
C ARG A 170 -33.52 5.28 14.61
N GLU A 171 -32.46 6.09 14.66
CA GLU A 171 -32.13 7.11 13.67
C GLU A 171 -30.61 7.13 13.41
N SER A 172 -30.21 7.59 12.23
CA SER A 172 -28.80 7.84 11.92
C SER A 172 -28.39 9.24 12.41
N PRO A 173 -27.23 9.40 13.05
CA PRO A 173 -26.76 10.70 13.55
C PRO A 173 -26.31 11.60 12.40
N LEU A 174 -25.93 10.99 11.27
CA LEU A 174 -25.57 11.67 10.03
C LEU A 174 -26.74 11.55 9.04
N THR A 175 -27.17 12.68 8.52
CA THR A 175 -28.28 12.73 7.57
C THR A 175 -27.83 12.26 6.18
N ALA A 176 -28.79 11.86 5.34
CA ALA A 176 -28.47 11.41 3.98
C ALA A 176 -27.70 12.47 3.18
N VAL A 177 -28.04 13.76 3.34
CA VAL A 177 -27.37 14.88 2.66
C VAL A 177 -25.94 15.06 3.17
N GLN A 178 -25.71 14.93 4.48
CA GLN A 178 -24.37 15.00 5.07
C GLN A 178 -23.49 13.84 4.61
N MET A 179 -24.04 12.63 4.52
CA MET A 179 -23.32 11.47 3.98
C MET A 179 -22.99 11.64 2.50
N LEU A 180 -23.91 12.21 1.71
CA LEU A 180 -23.64 12.54 0.30
C LEU A 180 -22.52 13.57 0.19
N TRP A 181 -22.51 14.61 1.03
CA TRP A 181 -21.44 15.60 1.09
C TRP A 181 -20.07 14.97 1.38
N VAL A 182 -19.99 14.07 2.37
CA VAL A 182 -18.75 13.34 2.69
C VAL A 182 -18.29 12.50 1.51
N ASN A 183 -19.13 11.60 1.02
CA ASN A 183 -18.74 10.60 0.01
C ASN A 183 -18.49 11.22 -1.37
N LEU A 184 -19.27 12.22 -1.76
CA LEU A 184 -19.16 12.80 -3.11
C LEU A 184 -18.10 13.87 -3.19
N ILE A 185 -17.95 14.70 -2.16
CA ILE A 185 -17.12 15.90 -2.23
C ILE A 185 -15.84 15.68 -1.44
N MET A 186 -15.93 15.46 -0.13
CA MET A 186 -14.73 15.31 0.70
C MET A 186 -13.85 14.15 0.22
N ASP A 187 -14.44 12.97 0.03
CA ASP A 187 -13.70 11.76 -0.35
C ASP A 187 -13.14 11.84 -1.77
N SER A 188 -13.87 12.44 -2.72
CA SER A 188 -13.39 12.64 -4.09
C SER A 188 -12.18 13.58 -4.14
N PHE A 189 -12.21 14.68 -3.39
CA PHE A 189 -11.08 15.59 -3.33
C PHE A 189 -9.91 15.00 -2.53
N ALA A 190 -10.18 14.33 -1.41
CA ALA A 190 -9.15 13.65 -0.63
C ALA A 190 -8.46 12.53 -1.42
N SER A 191 -9.21 11.74 -2.18
CA SER A 191 -8.66 10.71 -3.07
C SER A 191 -7.80 11.31 -4.18
N LEU A 192 -8.22 12.43 -4.79
CA LEU A 192 -7.39 13.16 -5.76
C LEU A 192 -6.08 13.67 -5.13
N ALA A 193 -6.14 14.18 -3.89
CA ALA A 193 -4.96 14.67 -3.18
C ALA A 193 -3.94 13.56 -2.89
N LEU A 194 -4.42 12.37 -2.50
CA LEU A 194 -3.58 11.20 -2.24
C LEU A 194 -3.07 10.54 -3.54
N ALA A 195 -3.85 10.60 -4.61
CA ALA A 195 -3.52 10.01 -5.91
C ALA A 195 -2.39 10.75 -6.65
N THR A 196 -2.15 12.02 -6.31
CA THR A 196 -1.28 12.94 -7.06
C THR A 196 0.06 13.24 -6.38
N GLU A 197 0.47 12.43 -5.40
CA GLU A 197 1.81 12.58 -4.80
C GLU A 197 2.93 12.30 -5.81
N PRO A 198 3.98 13.13 -5.86
CA PRO A 198 5.09 12.95 -6.80
C PRO A 198 6.02 11.79 -6.36
N PRO A 199 6.68 11.12 -7.33
CA PRO A 199 7.49 9.95 -7.05
C PRO A 199 8.82 10.29 -6.34
N THR A 200 9.19 9.49 -5.33
CA THR A 200 10.48 9.59 -4.64
C THR A 200 11.52 8.62 -5.22
N ASP A 201 12.81 8.94 -5.11
CA ASP A 201 13.89 8.08 -5.61
C ASP A 201 14.06 6.80 -4.79
N ASP A 202 13.59 6.80 -3.54
CA ASP A 202 13.62 5.61 -2.67
C ASP A 202 12.75 4.46 -3.20
N LEU A 203 11.77 4.76 -4.05
CA LEU A 203 10.94 3.76 -4.74
C LEU A 203 11.75 2.80 -5.60
N LEU A 204 12.94 3.20 -6.06
CA LEU A 204 13.83 2.37 -6.88
C LEU A 204 14.71 1.44 -6.03
N LYS A 205 14.84 1.69 -4.72
CA LYS A 205 15.69 0.89 -3.81
C LYS A 205 14.99 -0.37 -3.33
N ARG A 206 13.65 -0.38 -3.28
CA ARG A 206 12.87 -1.56 -2.88
C ARG A 206 12.72 -2.57 -4.02
N LYS A 207 12.54 -3.84 -3.65
CA LYS A 207 12.20 -4.93 -4.58
C LYS A 207 10.81 -4.68 -5.23
N PRO A 208 10.59 -5.21 -6.45
CA PRO A 208 9.27 -5.14 -7.09
C PRO A 208 8.23 -5.95 -6.31
N HIS A 209 6.95 -5.55 -6.43
CA HIS A 209 5.82 -6.32 -5.90
C HIS A 209 5.56 -7.57 -6.76
N SER A 210 5.14 -8.65 -6.10
CA SER A 210 4.70 -9.87 -6.77
C SER A 210 3.24 -9.74 -7.23
N ARG A 211 2.83 -10.52 -8.24
CA ARG A 211 1.42 -10.59 -8.69
C ARG A 211 0.49 -11.12 -7.61
N LYS A 212 1.02 -11.94 -6.70
CA LYS A 212 0.28 -12.56 -5.59
C LYS A 212 0.26 -11.69 -4.33
N ASP A 213 0.92 -10.54 -4.37
CA ASP A 213 0.91 -9.61 -3.24
C ASP A 213 -0.50 -9.02 -3.07
N TYR A 214 -1.02 -9.10 -1.85
CA TYR A 214 -2.25 -8.42 -1.50
C TYR A 214 -2.04 -6.92 -1.50
N LEU A 215 -3.04 -6.21 -2.03
CA LEU A 215 -2.97 -4.77 -2.13
C LEU A 215 -3.05 -4.09 -0.74
N ILE A 216 -3.75 -4.69 0.22
CA ILE A 216 -3.77 -4.24 1.61
C ILE A 216 -2.72 -5.04 2.40
N SER A 217 -1.68 -4.36 2.84
CA SER A 217 -0.65 -4.98 3.69
C SER A 217 -1.12 -5.10 5.16
N GLN A 218 -0.46 -5.97 5.94
CA GLN A 218 -0.73 -6.10 7.38
C GLN A 218 -0.56 -4.78 8.15
N ILE A 219 0.42 -3.95 7.73
CA ILE A 219 0.68 -2.62 8.32
C ILE A 219 -0.51 -1.68 8.03
N MET A 220 -1.01 -1.69 6.78
CA MET A 220 -2.21 -0.92 6.41
C MET A 220 -3.42 -1.40 7.20
N PHE A 221 -3.62 -2.71 7.33
CA PHE A 221 -4.73 -3.27 8.08
C PHE A 221 -4.71 -2.82 9.56
N ARG A 222 -3.54 -2.87 10.21
CA ARG A 222 -3.33 -2.32 11.56
C ARG A 222 -3.75 -0.85 11.63
N ASN A 223 -3.30 -0.04 10.67
CA ASN A 223 -3.58 1.38 10.64
C ASN A 223 -5.08 1.67 10.41
N ILE A 224 -5.73 0.92 9.50
CA ILE A 224 -7.17 1.04 9.21
C ILE A 224 -7.99 0.70 10.46
N ILE A 225 -7.75 -0.45 11.09
CA ILE A 225 -8.51 -0.88 12.27
C ILE A 225 -8.24 0.05 13.45
N GLY A 226 -6.99 0.44 13.69
CA GLY A 226 -6.63 1.34 14.77
C GLY A 226 -7.29 2.71 14.66
N GLN A 227 -7.29 3.30 13.45
CA GLN A 227 -8.00 4.56 13.20
C GLN A 227 -9.51 4.40 13.30
N ALA A 228 -10.07 3.30 12.77
CA ALA A 228 -11.49 3.04 12.85
C ALA A 228 -11.98 2.92 14.30
N VAL A 229 -11.24 2.21 15.17
CA VAL A 229 -11.57 2.09 16.60
C VAL A 229 -11.56 3.46 17.28
N TYR A 230 -10.56 4.29 17.02
CA TYR A 230 -10.50 5.64 17.59
C TYR A 230 -11.68 6.49 17.13
N GLN A 231 -11.91 6.58 15.82
CA GLN A 231 -13.00 7.40 15.28
C GLN A 231 -14.37 6.91 15.74
N LEU A 232 -14.61 5.59 15.81
CA LEU A 232 -15.84 5.02 16.36
C LEU A 232 -16.01 5.39 17.84
N THR A 233 -14.95 5.32 18.63
CA THR A 233 -14.99 5.69 20.06
C THR A 233 -15.38 7.16 20.21
N VAL A 234 -14.74 8.06 19.46
CA VAL A 234 -15.06 9.50 19.49
C VAL A 234 -16.50 9.75 19.04
N MET A 235 -16.94 9.13 17.95
CA MET A 235 -18.31 9.28 17.44
C MET A 235 -19.34 8.82 18.48
N LEU A 236 -19.16 7.66 19.10
CA LEU A 236 -20.07 7.13 20.11
C LEU A 236 -20.08 8.01 21.36
N VAL A 237 -18.90 8.47 21.82
CA VAL A 237 -18.81 9.39 22.98
C VAL A 237 -19.53 10.70 22.71
N LEU A 238 -19.41 11.27 21.50
CA LEU A 238 -20.16 12.47 21.14
C LEU A 238 -21.66 12.19 21.08
N ILE A 239 -22.09 11.17 20.33
CA ILE A 239 -23.52 10.88 20.15
C ILE A 239 -24.24 10.58 21.48
N PHE A 240 -23.60 9.88 22.41
CA PHE A 240 -24.23 9.45 23.66
C PHE A 240 -23.91 10.30 24.88
N GLY A 241 -22.78 11.01 24.88
CA GLY A 241 -22.27 11.72 26.06
C GLY A 241 -22.10 13.23 25.91
N ALA A 242 -22.26 13.80 24.71
CA ALA A 242 -22.08 15.24 24.48
C ALA A 242 -22.95 16.13 25.37
N ASP A 243 -24.13 15.62 25.75
CA ASP A 243 -25.11 16.28 26.60
C ASP A 243 -24.66 16.50 28.05
N ARG A 244 -23.50 15.95 28.45
CA ARG A 244 -22.95 16.06 29.81
C ARG A 244 -21.77 17.03 29.95
N PHE A 245 -21.03 17.29 28.88
CA PHE A 245 -19.74 18.00 28.99
C PHE A 245 -19.51 19.10 27.96
N ILE A 246 -20.35 19.21 26.92
CA ILE A 246 -20.13 20.18 25.85
C ILE A 246 -20.79 21.50 26.22
N PRO A 247 -20.04 22.62 26.29
CA PRO A 247 -20.61 23.90 26.64
C PRO A 247 -21.44 24.48 25.50
N GLU A 248 -22.50 25.20 25.86
CA GLU A 248 -23.41 25.89 24.95
C GLU A 248 -23.63 27.35 25.38
N ARG A 249 -23.86 28.25 24.41
CA ARG A 249 -24.15 29.66 24.67
C ARG A 249 -25.65 29.95 24.53
N PRO A 250 -26.22 30.94 25.24
CA PRO A 250 -27.63 31.31 25.12
C PRO A 250 -28.02 31.73 23.70
N TRP A 251 -29.19 31.28 23.25
CA TRP A 251 -29.61 31.36 21.85
C TRP A 251 -30.38 32.66 21.58
N THR A 252 -29.64 33.74 21.33
CA THR A 252 -30.18 35.09 21.13
C THR A 252 -30.96 35.28 19.82
N TYR A 253 -30.90 34.32 18.88
CA TYR A 253 -31.57 34.40 17.59
C TYR A 253 -32.98 33.82 17.55
N LEU A 254 -33.39 33.06 18.56
CA LEU A 254 -34.78 32.65 18.67
C LEU A 254 -35.60 33.90 19.02
N SER A 255 -36.50 34.32 18.12
CA SER A 255 -37.41 35.42 18.40
C SER A 255 -38.29 35.08 19.61
N VAL A 256 -38.71 36.11 20.34
CA VAL A 256 -39.58 35.97 21.52
C VAL A 256 -40.85 35.17 21.14
N ASP A 257 -41.43 35.46 19.98
CA ASP A 257 -42.61 34.73 19.46
C ASP A 257 -42.40 33.21 19.30
N ARG A 258 -41.18 32.78 18.90
CA ARG A 258 -40.88 31.34 18.77
C ARG A 258 -40.69 30.69 20.14
N ARG A 259 -40.11 31.41 21.12
CA ARG A 259 -39.97 30.92 22.49
C ARG A 259 -41.33 30.75 23.16
N GLU A 260 -42.25 31.69 22.95
CA GLU A 260 -43.63 31.60 23.44
C GLU A 260 -44.41 30.45 22.79
N ARG A 261 -44.16 30.16 21.51
CA ARG A 261 -44.77 29.03 20.80
C ARG A 261 -44.31 27.66 21.33
N PHE A 262 -43.14 27.58 21.94
CA PHE A 262 -42.55 26.35 22.49
C PHE A 262 -42.10 26.51 23.94
N PRO A 263 -43.03 26.64 24.91
CA PRO A 263 -42.69 26.92 26.31
C PRO A 263 -41.96 25.76 27.00
N ALA A 264 -42.10 24.53 26.48
CA ALA A 264 -41.41 23.34 26.99
C ALA A 264 -40.00 23.14 26.39
N PHE A 265 -39.64 23.92 25.36
CA PHE A 265 -38.33 23.83 24.75
C PHE A 265 -37.30 24.54 25.62
N CYS A 266 -36.34 23.78 26.16
CA CYS A 266 -35.12 24.34 26.69
C CYS A 266 -33.90 23.78 25.99
N GLU A 267 -32.94 24.65 25.74
CA GLU A 267 -31.77 24.36 24.95
C GLU A 267 -30.63 23.70 25.72
N PHE A 268 -30.71 23.79 27.04
CA PHE A 268 -29.69 23.32 27.95
C PHE A 268 -30.12 21.97 28.54
N SER A 269 -29.19 21.03 28.66
CA SER A 269 -29.48 19.79 29.39
C SER A 269 -29.66 20.04 30.90
N ASP A 270 -29.01 21.08 31.43
CA ASP A 270 -29.01 21.55 32.82
C ASP A 270 -30.00 22.70 33.09
N CYS A 271 -31.07 22.76 32.29
CA CYS A 271 -31.94 23.92 32.26
C CYS A 271 -32.62 24.25 33.60
N ASN A 272 -32.30 25.41 34.18
CA ASN A 272 -33.06 25.95 35.30
C ASN A 272 -34.28 26.74 34.78
N ARG A 273 -35.47 26.15 34.92
CA ARG A 273 -36.75 26.73 34.46
C ARG A 273 -37.23 27.89 35.34
N GLU A 274 -36.60 28.14 36.48
CA GLU A 274 -37.00 29.20 37.42
C GLU A 274 -36.48 30.58 37.00
N THR A 275 -35.43 30.65 36.19
CA THR A 275 -34.91 31.90 35.60
C THR A 275 -35.53 32.13 34.22
N MET A 276 -35.99 33.37 33.93
CA MET A 276 -36.48 33.74 32.60
C MET A 276 -35.58 34.84 31.99
N PRO A 277 -34.86 34.57 30.88
CA PRO A 277 -34.82 33.33 30.12
C PRO A 277 -34.11 32.18 30.87
N PRO A 278 -34.48 30.91 30.59
CA PRO A 278 -33.83 29.75 31.19
C PRO A 278 -32.33 29.79 30.94
N THR A 279 -31.57 29.69 32.02
CA THR A 279 -30.11 29.68 31.99
C THR A 279 -29.61 28.25 32.13
N GLY A 280 -28.51 27.97 31.46
CA GLY A 280 -27.79 26.70 31.50
C GLY A 280 -26.48 26.85 30.75
N GLY A 281 -25.61 25.86 30.90
CA GLY A 281 -24.27 25.88 30.32
C GLY A 281 -23.99 24.75 29.35
N ILE A 282 -24.85 23.73 29.29
CA ILE A 282 -24.52 22.45 28.63
C ILE A 282 -25.43 22.21 27.43
N LEU A 283 -24.84 21.74 26.34
CA LEU A 283 -25.50 21.39 25.09
C LEU A 283 -26.62 20.35 25.32
N ARG A 284 -27.84 20.62 24.82
CA ARG A 284 -28.89 19.60 24.80
C ARG A 284 -28.65 18.55 23.72
N SER A 285 -28.99 17.31 24.08
CA SER A 285 -29.02 16.19 23.16
C SER A 285 -29.97 16.45 21.99
N GLY A 286 -29.44 16.30 20.77
CA GLY A 286 -30.21 16.28 19.53
C GLY A 286 -30.87 14.94 19.18
N ARG A 287 -30.79 13.93 20.05
CA ARG A 287 -31.33 12.58 19.80
C ARG A 287 -32.86 12.64 19.78
N ARG A 288 -33.50 11.84 18.92
CA ARG A 288 -34.96 11.75 18.94
C ARG A 288 -35.46 10.96 20.14
N TYR A 289 -34.85 9.82 20.41
CA TYR A 289 -35.23 8.94 21.51
C TYR A 289 -34.10 8.80 22.53
N LEU A 290 -34.48 8.71 23.80
CA LEU A 290 -33.59 8.23 24.86
C LEU A 290 -33.21 6.76 24.56
N PRO A 291 -31.96 6.33 24.86
CA PRO A 291 -31.49 4.98 24.54
C PRO A 291 -32.44 3.91 25.05
N PHE A 292 -32.90 3.02 24.16
CA PHE A 292 -33.77 1.88 24.48
C PHE A 292 -35.16 2.22 25.05
N THR A 293 -35.64 3.46 24.91
CA THR A 293 -36.98 3.87 25.35
C THR A 293 -37.78 4.49 24.20
N ASN A 294 -39.09 4.65 24.39
CA ASN A 294 -39.96 5.37 23.44
C ASN A 294 -40.17 6.84 23.85
N GLU A 295 -39.45 7.33 24.86
CA GLU A 295 -39.53 8.73 25.29
C GLU A 295 -38.72 9.61 24.34
N GLU A 296 -39.35 10.70 23.88
CA GLU A 296 -38.71 11.67 23.00
C GLU A 296 -37.77 12.61 23.78
N ASP A 297 -36.50 12.66 23.39
CA ASP A 297 -35.47 13.54 23.96
C ASP A 297 -35.49 14.92 23.25
N TYR A 298 -35.56 14.88 21.91
CA TYR A 298 -35.75 16.04 21.04
C TYR A 298 -36.99 15.84 20.15
N PHE A 299 -38.11 16.48 20.52
CA PHE A 299 -39.39 16.31 19.82
C PHE A 299 -39.27 16.67 18.33
N ASP A 300 -39.91 15.87 17.47
CA ASP A 300 -39.86 16.07 16.01
C ASP A 300 -40.37 17.45 15.59
N ARG A 301 -41.35 18.00 16.31
CA ARG A 301 -41.89 19.34 16.05
C ARG A 301 -40.80 20.41 16.13
N TRP A 302 -39.85 20.27 17.05
CA TRP A 302 -38.72 21.19 17.15
C TRP A 302 -37.76 21.05 15.98
N ARG A 303 -37.54 19.82 15.50
CA ARG A 303 -36.68 19.57 14.34
C ARG A 303 -37.20 20.26 13.07
N VAL A 304 -38.52 20.30 12.88
CA VAL A 304 -39.16 20.94 11.73
C VAL A 304 -39.21 22.46 11.89
N ASP A 305 -39.64 22.97 13.05
CA ASP A 305 -39.93 24.40 13.25
C ASP A 305 -38.70 25.23 13.69
N LEU A 306 -37.76 24.61 14.43
CA LEU A 306 -36.56 25.27 14.96
C LEU A 306 -35.30 24.88 14.16
N GLY A 307 -35.30 23.72 13.51
CA GLY A 307 -34.22 23.22 12.65
C GLY A 307 -33.34 22.16 13.32
N ALA A 308 -32.19 21.88 12.68
CA ALA A 308 -31.25 20.86 13.14
C ALA A 308 -30.61 21.21 14.49
N SER A 309 -30.30 20.19 15.29
CA SER A 309 -29.63 20.37 16.58
C SER A 309 -28.14 20.73 16.42
N ARG A 310 -27.62 21.56 17.33
CA ARG A 310 -26.16 21.82 17.42
C ARG A 310 -25.38 20.55 17.72
N HIS A 311 -25.97 19.64 18.48
CA HIS A 311 -25.39 18.34 18.80
C HIS A 311 -25.01 17.53 17.54
N TYR A 312 -25.96 17.27 16.64
CA TYR A 312 -25.65 16.52 15.42
C TYR A 312 -24.77 17.31 14.44
N THR A 313 -24.86 18.63 14.44
CA THR A 313 -23.93 19.48 13.67
C THR A 313 -22.49 19.32 14.18
N LEU A 314 -22.29 19.19 15.49
CA LEU A 314 -20.98 18.95 16.10
C LEU A 314 -20.45 17.54 15.82
N VAL A 315 -21.32 16.53 15.88
CA VAL A 315 -20.97 15.15 15.49
C VAL A 315 -20.51 15.12 14.04
N PHE A 316 -21.28 15.73 13.13
CA PHE A 316 -20.93 15.87 11.72
C PHE A 316 -19.60 16.61 11.52
N ASN A 317 -19.41 17.76 12.19
CA ASN A 317 -18.19 18.55 12.05
C ASN A 317 -16.95 17.78 12.54
N THR A 318 -17.06 17.13 13.69
CA THR A 318 -15.96 16.33 14.24
C THR A 318 -15.63 15.14 13.34
N PHE A 319 -16.63 14.48 12.77
CA PHE A 319 -16.44 13.41 11.80
C PHE A 319 -15.61 13.88 10.60
N VAL A 320 -15.98 15.02 10.01
CA VAL A 320 -15.24 15.59 8.86
C VAL A 320 -13.80 15.93 9.23
N PHE A 321 -13.56 16.60 10.37
CA PHE A 321 -12.20 16.91 10.78
C PHE A 321 -11.36 15.66 11.06
N MET A 322 -11.94 14.63 11.67
CA MET A 322 -11.25 13.35 11.82
C MET A 322 -10.83 12.76 10.46
N GLN A 323 -11.62 12.92 9.40
CA GLN A 323 -11.21 12.48 8.06
C GLN A 323 -10.10 13.34 7.46
N ILE A 324 -10.16 14.67 7.60
CA ILE A 324 -9.09 15.57 7.13
C ILE A 324 -7.75 15.21 7.81
N PHE A 325 -7.77 14.94 9.11
CA PHE A 325 -6.57 14.52 9.84
C PHE A 325 -6.16 13.08 9.53
N ASN A 326 -7.10 12.17 9.29
CA ASN A 326 -6.78 10.81 8.85
C ASN A 326 -6.14 10.78 7.46
N MET A 327 -6.49 11.72 6.56
CA MET A 327 -5.84 11.88 5.26
C MET A 327 -4.33 12.13 5.40
N LEU A 328 -3.88 12.83 6.46
CA LEU A 328 -2.45 12.99 6.76
C LEU A 328 -1.78 11.65 7.10
N ASN A 329 -2.43 10.84 7.93
CA ASN A 329 -1.90 9.52 8.33
C ASN A 329 -1.88 8.54 7.15
N ALA A 330 -2.90 8.57 6.30
CA ALA A 330 -3.00 7.68 5.14
C ALA A 330 -1.95 7.94 4.05
N ARG A 331 -1.27 9.09 4.11
CA ARG A 331 -0.19 9.47 3.18
C ARG A 331 1.05 8.58 3.32
N LYS A 332 1.29 8.04 4.51
CA LYS A 332 2.41 7.13 4.78
C LYS A 332 1.86 5.72 5.01
N ILE A 333 2.21 4.82 4.11
CA ILE A 333 1.72 3.43 4.09
C ILE A 333 2.69 2.50 4.82
N ASN A 334 3.99 2.77 4.68
CA ASN A 334 5.04 2.06 5.38
C ASN A 334 5.18 2.63 6.79
N ASP A 335 5.73 1.86 7.73
CA ASP A 335 6.02 2.25 9.14
C ASP A 335 7.06 3.39 9.22
N GLU A 336 6.72 4.55 8.67
CA GLU A 336 7.51 5.76 8.63
C GLU A 336 7.05 6.70 9.76
N TRP A 337 7.92 6.92 10.73
CA TRP A 337 7.64 7.76 11.91
C TRP A 337 7.32 9.23 11.57
N ASN A 338 7.83 9.74 10.45
CA ASN A 338 7.72 11.16 10.08
C ASN A 338 6.56 11.43 9.10
N ILE A 339 5.34 11.57 9.62
CA ILE A 339 4.12 11.83 8.84
C ILE A 339 4.19 13.21 8.13
N PHE A 340 4.80 14.20 8.78
CA PHE A 340 4.95 15.57 8.27
C PHE A 340 6.04 15.73 7.20
N SER A 341 6.90 14.73 7.01
CA SER A 341 8.02 14.84 6.07
C SER A 341 7.52 14.95 4.63
N GLY A 342 7.77 16.10 4.00
CA GLY A 342 7.36 16.35 2.62
C GLY A 342 5.87 16.67 2.43
N VAL A 343 5.12 17.01 3.49
CA VAL A 343 3.73 17.54 3.35
C VAL A 343 3.77 18.85 2.57
N LEU A 344 4.70 19.74 2.93
CA LEU A 344 4.82 21.06 2.31
C LEU A 344 5.33 21.03 0.86
N LYS A 345 5.83 19.89 0.39
CA LYS A 345 6.35 19.75 -0.98
C LYS A 345 5.21 19.58 -2.00
N ASN A 346 4.09 18.99 -1.60
CA ASN A 346 2.95 18.78 -2.48
C ASN A 346 1.93 19.93 -2.33
N LYS A 347 2.05 20.94 -3.18
CA LYS A 347 1.14 22.11 -3.20
C LYS A 347 -0.32 21.70 -3.46
N MET A 348 -0.55 20.66 -4.26
CA MET A 348 -1.91 20.19 -4.58
C MET A 348 -2.60 19.62 -3.33
N TRP A 349 -1.89 18.80 -2.57
CA TRP A 349 -2.40 18.26 -1.31
C TRP A 349 -2.80 19.36 -0.32
N ILE A 350 -1.94 20.38 -0.14
CA ILE A 350 -2.23 21.52 0.74
C ILE A 350 -3.43 22.31 0.23
N SER A 351 -3.48 22.59 -1.08
CA SER A 351 -4.58 23.32 -1.70
C SER A 351 -5.92 22.61 -1.47
N ILE A 352 -5.93 21.28 -1.61
CA ILE A 352 -7.14 20.48 -1.39
C ILE A 352 -7.51 20.43 0.09
N ALA A 353 -6.55 20.23 1.00
CA ALA A 353 -6.82 20.23 2.43
C ALA A 353 -7.40 21.57 2.92
N VAL A 354 -6.87 22.69 2.43
CA VAL A 354 -7.39 24.04 2.71
C VAL A 354 -8.77 24.22 2.09
N PHE A 355 -8.98 23.75 0.85
CA PHE A 355 -10.28 23.81 0.18
C PHE A 355 -11.35 23.05 0.96
N ILE A 356 -11.10 21.79 1.32
CA ILE A 356 -12.05 20.97 2.10
C ILE A 356 -12.35 21.64 3.45
N SER A 357 -11.33 22.15 4.14
CA SER A 357 -11.50 22.84 5.43
C SER A 357 -12.32 24.13 5.29
N ALA A 358 -12.07 24.92 4.24
CA ALA A 358 -12.79 26.17 3.98
C ALA A 358 -14.25 25.90 3.63
N VAL A 359 -14.53 24.91 2.77
CA VAL A 359 -15.91 24.55 2.44
C VAL A 359 -16.60 23.95 3.65
N GLN A 360 -15.91 23.18 4.50
CA GLN A 360 -16.47 22.68 5.75
C GLN A 360 -16.90 23.82 6.68
N VAL A 361 -16.09 24.88 6.82
CA VAL A 361 -16.47 26.09 7.58
C VAL A 361 -17.71 26.75 6.98
N LEU A 362 -17.78 26.88 5.65
CA LEU A 362 -18.95 27.45 4.96
C LEU A 362 -20.20 26.61 5.21
N VAL A 363 -20.10 25.30 5.04
CA VAL A 363 -21.20 24.33 5.23
C VAL A 363 -21.70 24.35 6.67
N VAL A 364 -20.82 24.43 7.66
CA VAL A 364 -21.22 24.42 9.07
C VAL A 364 -21.78 25.76 9.51
N GLN A 365 -21.23 26.88 9.02
CA GLN A 365 -21.66 28.21 9.45
C GLN A 365 -22.90 28.72 8.70
N PHE A 366 -23.07 28.32 7.44
CA PHE A 366 -24.13 28.83 6.56
C PHE A 366 -25.02 27.73 5.95
N GLY A 367 -24.67 26.44 6.09
CA GLY A 367 -25.39 25.33 5.45
C GLY A 367 -26.70 24.90 6.10
N GLY A 368 -27.29 25.76 6.96
CA GLY A 368 -28.50 25.55 7.78
C GLY A 368 -29.46 24.44 7.32
N ILE A 369 -30.55 24.80 6.65
CA ILE A 369 -31.58 23.82 6.22
C ILE A 369 -31.05 22.88 5.13
N ALA A 370 -30.20 23.38 4.21
CA ALA A 370 -29.74 22.62 3.05
C ALA A 370 -28.93 21.36 3.40
N ILE A 371 -28.08 21.44 4.43
CA ILE A 371 -27.21 20.33 4.88
C ILE A 371 -27.68 19.80 6.26
N ASN A 372 -28.83 20.27 6.75
CA ASN A 372 -29.38 19.94 8.05
C ASN A 372 -28.37 20.23 9.18
N CYS A 373 -27.71 21.38 9.07
CA CYS A 373 -26.83 21.96 10.07
C CYS A 373 -27.59 22.99 10.90
N HIS A 374 -27.10 23.26 12.10
CA HIS A 374 -27.66 24.26 12.98
C HIS A 374 -27.64 25.68 12.33
N GLN A 375 -28.73 26.45 12.47
CA GLN A 375 -28.91 27.73 11.74
C GLN A 375 -27.87 28.82 12.08
N GLN A 376 -27.31 28.82 13.29
CA GLN A 376 -26.21 29.73 13.68
C GLN A 376 -24.82 29.11 13.56
N GLY A 377 -24.72 27.89 13.03
CA GLY A 377 -23.49 27.10 13.05
C GLY A 377 -23.06 26.69 14.46
N LEU A 378 -21.76 26.40 14.57
CA LEU A 378 -21.09 25.98 15.81
C LEU A 378 -20.47 27.16 16.55
N THR A 379 -20.44 27.08 17.89
CA THR A 379 -19.72 28.07 18.70
C THR A 379 -18.20 27.87 18.62
N GLY A 380 -17.41 28.92 18.91
CA GLY A 380 -15.94 28.82 18.88
C GLY A 380 -15.37 27.73 19.81
N ALA A 381 -16.02 27.47 20.95
CA ALA A 381 -15.64 26.38 21.85
C ALA A 381 -15.89 25.01 21.21
N GLN A 382 -17.04 24.81 20.57
CA GLN A 382 -17.39 23.59 19.85
C GLN A 382 -16.48 23.33 18.64
N TRP A 383 -16.12 24.39 17.92
CA TRP A 383 -15.08 24.33 16.87
C TRP A 383 -13.74 23.85 17.44
N GLY A 384 -13.29 24.44 18.55
CA GLY A 384 -12.07 24.00 19.25
C GLY A 384 -12.12 22.52 19.65
N ILE A 385 -13.22 22.06 20.24
CA ILE A 385 -13.42 20.65 20.61
C ILE A 385 -13.34 19.74 19.38
N SER A 386 -14.03 20.09 18.30
CA SER A 386 -14.02 19.28 17.07
C SER A 386 -12.62 19.19 16.43
N LEU A 387 -11.84 20.27 16.46
CA LEU A 387 -10.47 20.30 15.97
C LEU A 387 -9.53 19.48 16.85
N VAL A 388 -9.67 19.56 18.18
CA VAL A 388 -8.86 18.78 19.12
C VAL A 388 -9.14 17.29 18.95
N LEU A 389 -10.42 16.88 18.93
CA LEU A 389 -10.81 15.49 18.71
C LEU A 389 -10.38 14.99 17.32
N GLY A 390 -10.47 15.84 16.30
CA GLY A 390 -9.94 15.56 14.96
C GLY A 390 -8.43 15.30 14.99
N SER A 391 -7.67 16.21 15.59
CA SER A 391 -6.19 16.12 15.66
C SER A 391 -5.72 14.89 16.43
N GLY A 392 -6.53 14.36 17.35
CA GLY A 392 -6.26 13.11 18.03
C GLY A 392 -6.14 11.90 17.09
N SER A 393 -6.73 11.94 15.89
CA SER A 393 -6.50 10.90 14.86
C SER A 393 -5.03 10.84 14.43
N VAL A 394 -4.34 11.99 14.32
CA VAL A 394 -2.89 12.04 14.02
C VAL A 394 -2.09 11.40 15.15
N ILE A 395 -2.44 11.72 16.40
CA ILE A 395 -1.77 11.20 17.59
C ILE A 395 -1.93 9.68 17.68
N VAL A 396 -3.14 9.16 17.48
CA VAL A 396 -3.39 7.72 17.42
C VAL A 396 -2.61 7.07 16.29
N GLY A 397 -2.53 7.71 15.12
CA GLY A 397 -1.69 7.23 14.01
C GLY A 397 -0.24 7.03 14.43
N LEU A 398 0.31 7.95 15.22
CA LEU A 398 1.64 7.84 15.81
C LEU A 398 1.75 6.67 16.80
N PHE A 399 0.78 6.52 17.70
CA PHE A 399 0.75 5.40 18.67
C PHE A 399 0.59 4.03 17.99
N LEU A 400 -0.11 3.94 16.86
CA LEU A 400 -0.27 2.69 16.12
C LEU A 400 1.05 2.13 15.58
N HIS A 401 2.08 2.98 15.40
CA HIS A 401 3.42 2.51 15.05
C HIS A 401 4.10 1.73 16.19
N LEU A 402 3.68 1.94 17.44
CA LEU A 402 4.19 1.18 18.60
C LEU A 402 3.54 -0.19 18.72
N VAL A 403 2.39 -0.39 18.08
CA VAL A 403 1.63 -1.65 18.18
C VAL A 403 2.21 -2.68 17.20
N PRO A 404 2.67 -3.85 17.71
CA PRO A 404 3.21 -4.90 16.84
C PRO A 404 2.09 -5.50 15.97
N TYR A 405 2.32 -5.56 14.66
CA TYR A 405 1.36 -6.08 13.68
C TYR A 405 1.29 -7.62 13.61
N LYS A 406 2.09 -8.34 14.43
CA LYS A 406 2.17 -9.81 14.44
C LYS A 406 0.87 -10.52 14.83
N PHE A 407 -0.06 -9.83 15.49
CA PHE A 407 -1.33 -10.40 15.97
C PHE A 407 -2.48 -10.28 14.97
N LEU A 408 -2.25 -9.64 13.82
CA LEU A 408 -3.30 -9.40 12.83
C LEU A 408 -3.37 -10.56 11.84
N PRO A 409 -4.58 -10.94 11.38
CA PRO A 409 -4.74 -12.05 10.45
C PRO A 409 -3.89 -11.80 9.21
N GLU A 410 -3.04 -12.77 8.87
CA GLU A 410 -2.38 -12.79 7.58
C GLU A 410 -3.49 -12.96 6.54
N THR A 411 -3.93 -11.85 5.91
CA THR A 411 -4.69 -11.92 4.67
C THR A 411 -3.75 -12.32 3.54
N GLY A 412 -3.18 -13.53 3.69
CA GLY A 412 -2.29 -14.24 2.77
C GLY A 412 -0.80 -13.96 2.93
N THR A 413 -0.04 -14.98 2.54
CA THR A 413 1.42 -15.05 2.67
C THR A 413 2.07 -13.94 1.84
N LYS A 414 2.60 -12.91 2.51
CA LYS A 414 3.91 -12.45 2.08
C LYS A 414 4.83 -13.65 2.34
N GLU A 415 5.43 -14.23 1.32
CA GLU A 415 6.71 -14.88 1.52
C GLU A 415 7.66 -13.78 1.99
N VAL A 416 7.66 -13.53 3.30
CA VAL A 416 8.67 -12.71 3.93
C VAL A 416 9.90 -13.59 3.93
N ASP A 417 10.72 -13.47 2.89
CA ASP A 417 12.12 -13.86 2.94
C ASP A 417 12.80 -12.96 4.00
N LEU A 418 12.62 -13.33 5.27
CA LEU A 418 13.16 -12.65 6.46
C LEU A 418 14.71 -12.67 6.52
N LEU A 419 15.38 -13.09 5.45
CA LEU A 419 16.84 -13.10 5.33
C LEU A 419 17.40 -12.36 4.10
N GLN A 420 16.65 -11.43 3.50
CA GLN A 420 17.15 -10.64 2.37
C GLN A 420 17.21 -9.13 2.61
N GLU A 421 17.52 -8.71 3.83
CA GLU A 421 18.16 -7.41 4.09
C GLU A 421 19.65 -7.49 3.74
N GLY A 422 19.94 -7.44 2.44
CA GLY A 422 21.29 -7.24 1.94
C GLY A 422 21.23 -6.50 0.61
N PRO A 423 22.03 -5.44 0.40
CA PRO A 423 22.17 -4.88 -0.94
C PRO A 423 22.64 -5.98 -1.89
N SER A 424 22.16 -5.94 -3.13
CA SER A 424 22.53 -6.88 -4.18
C SER A 424 24.05 -7.09 -4.22
N LEU A 425 24.47 -8.36 -4.37
CA LEU A 425 25.88 -8.79 -4.39
C LEU A 425 26.73 -8.01 -5.42
N ALA A 426 26.08 -7.44 -6.44
CA ALA A 426 26.67 -6.56 -7.44
C ALA A 426 27.22 -5.22 -6.89
N LEU A 427 26.77 -4.77 -5.70
CA LEU A 427 27.30 -3.58 -5.03
C LEU A 427 28.48 -3.92 -4.09
N ALA A 428 28.55 -5.16 -3.61
CA ALA A 428 29.65 -5.65 -2.75
C ALA A 428 30.93 -5.96 -3.55
N SER A 429 30.80 -6.28 -4.85
CA SER A 429 31.94 -6.53 -5.75
C SER A 429 32.76 -5.28 -6.09
N ARG A 430 32.33 -4.08 -5.67
CA ARG A 430 33.07 -2.82 -5.84
C ARG A 430 34.13 -2.54 -4.75
N GLY A 431 34.47 -3.52 -3.91
CA GLY A 431 35.71 -3.48 -3.11
C GLY A 431 35.80 -2.37 -2.04
N ARG A 432 34.67 -1.90 -1.49
CA ARG A 432 34.64 -0.89 -0.40
C ARG A 432 33.97 -1.40 0.87
N LEU A 433 34.34 -2.59 1.34
CA LEU A 433 33.97 -3.05 2.68
C LEU A 433 35.23 -3.33 3.49
N SER A 434 35.37 -2.66 4.64
CA SER A 434 36.47 -2.88 5.57
C SER A 434 36.39 -4.29 6.17
N SER A 435 37.56 -4.91 6.33
CA SER A 435 37.76 -6.29 6.81
C SER A 435 36.99 -6.61 8.11
N GLU A 436 36.79 -5.59 8.95
CA GLU A 436 36.10 -5.68 10.23
C GLU A 436 34.62 -6.10 10.09
N ARG A 437 33.90 -5.61 9.08
CA ARG A 437 32.47 -5.95 8.86
C ARG A 437 32.27 -7.30 8.17
N LEU A 438 33.30 -7.82 7.50
CA LEU A 438 33.31 -9.15 6.91
C LEU A 438 33.45 -10.24 7.99
N SER A 439 34.28 -9.96 9.01
CA SER A 439 34.55 -10.87 10.13
C SER A 439 33.33 -11.12 11.03
N VAL A 440 32.49 -10.10 11.23
CA VAL A 440 31.25 -10.21 12.02
C VAL A 440 30.19 -11.04 11.28
N ARG A 441 30.21 -11.05 9.94
CA ARG A 441 29.25 -11.80 9.11
C ARG A 441 29.57 -13.28 8.91
N LEU A 442 30.83 -13.68 9.05
CA LEU A 442 31.25 -15.09 8.95
C LEU A 442 31.05 -15.88 10.27
N GLY A 443 30.19 -15.40 11.17
CA GLY A 443 29.93 -16.10 12.44
C GLY A 443 30.97 -15.83 13.53
N GLY A 444 31.62 -14.66 13.52
CA GLY A 444 32.55 -14.22 14.56
C GLY A 444 31.91 -13.86 15.91
N GLY A 445 30.80 -14.50 16.24
CA GLY A 445 30.04 -14.29 17.47
C GLY A 445 30.14 -15.41 18.49
N VAL A 446 31.11 -16.35 18.39
CA VAL A 446 31.53 -17.22 19.51
C VAL A 446 33.00 -17.65 19.28
N GLY A 447 33.91 -17.23 20.15
CA GLY A 447 35.01 -18.08 20.65
C GLY A 447 36.20 -18.49 19.76
N MET A 448 36.54 -17.82 18.66
CA MET A 448 37.80 -18.12 17.94
C MET A 448 38.96 -17.21 18.39
N THR A 449 40.09 -17.81 18.79
CA THR A 449 41.32 -17.10 19.15
C THR A 449 42.03 -16.56 17.90
N SER A 450 42.90 -15.55 18.08
CA SER A 450 43.57 -14.84 16.97
C SER A 450 44.41 -15.77 16.08
N GLU A 451 44.98 -16.82 16.66
CA GLU A 451 45.78 -17.83 15.95
C GLU A 451 44.93 -18.72 15.03
N GLN A 452 43.71 -19.08 15.47
CA GLN A 452 42.77 -19.88 14.67
C GLN A 452 42.24 -19.10 13.46
N LYS A 453 42.14 -17.76 13.58
CA LYS A 453 41.77 -16.87 12.47
C LYS A 453 42.88 -16.81 11.41
N HIS A 454 44.14 -16.71 11.82
CA HIS A 454 45.27 -16.75 10.89
C HIS A 454 45.41 -18.11 10.19
N ALA A 455 45.25 -19.22 10.91
CA ALA A 455 45.32 -20.56 10.32
C ALA A 455 44.19 -20.84 9.30
N LEU A 456 43.00 -20.26 9.49
CA LEU A 456 41.89 -20.38 8.54
C LEU A 456 42.12 -19.55 7.28
N ILE A 457 42.69 -18.35 7.42
CA ILE A 457 43.08 -17.48 6.30
C ILE A 457 44.19 -18.14 5.48
N ASP A 458 45.17 -18.78 6.12
CA ASP A 458 46.24 -19.50 5.43
C ASP A 458 45.75 -20.76 4.70
N ARG A 459 44.74 -21.44 5.24
CA ARG A 459 44.10 -22.58 4.54
C ARG A 459 43.31 -22.14 3.32
N LEU A 460 42.62 -21.00 3.40
CA LEU A 460 41.84 -20.46 2.28
C LEU A 460 42.74 -19.86 1.20
N SER A 461 43.87 -19.26 1.57
CA SER A 461 44.87 -18.76 0.60
C SER A 461 45.62 -19.92 -0.07
N ALA A 462 45.93 -21.00 0.65
CA ALA A 462 46.54 -22.22 0.09
C ALA A 462 45.63 -22.95 -0.90
N GLN A 463 44.31 -22.88 -0.74
CA GLN A 463 43.35 -23.53 -1.64
C GLN A 463 43.17 -22.81 -2.99
N HIS A 464 43.69 -21.58 -3.14
CA HIS A 464 43.62 -20.78 -4.37
C HIS A 464 45.01 -20.40 -4.92
N GLY A 465 46.10 -20.93 -4.35
CA GLY A 465 47.48 -20.60 -4.69
C GLY A 465 48.25 -21.76 -5.32
N GLY A 466 47.75 -22.34 -6.41
CA GLY A 466 48.49 -23.31 -7.22
C GLY A 466 49.25 -22.65 -8.37
N ASP A 467 50.36 -21.95 -8.08
CA ASP A 467 51.60 -21.93 -8.89
C ASP A 467 52.60 -20.88 -8.37
N ARG A 468 53.63 -21.33 -7.63
CA ARG A 468 55.05 -20.98 -7.80
C ARG A 468 55.87 -21.40 -6.57
N ARG A 469 56.84 -22.29 -6.82
CA ARG A 469 58.02 -22.57 -5.97
C ARG A 469 58.75 -21.29 -5.59
N VAL A 470 59.24 -21.18 -4.36
CA VAL A 470 60.66 -20.97 -4.02
C VAL A 470 60.93 -21.51 -2.59
N SER A 471 62.04 -22.23 -2.48
CA SER A 471 62.72 -22.79 -1.32
C SER A 471 63.12 -21.78 -0.22
N THR A 472 63.06 -22.17 1.05
CA THR A 472 64.22 -22.07 1.98
C THR A 472 63.96 -22.82 3.29
N THR A 473 65.06 -23.38 3.78
CA THR A 473 65.33 -24.25 4.93
C THR A 473 65.18 -23.60 6.31
N SER A 474 64.76 -24.35 7.34
CA SER A 474 65.59 -24.71 8.53
C SER A 474 64.79 -25.24 9.75
N ALA A 475 65.41 -26.23 10.43
CA ALA A 475 65.42 -26.51 11.87
C ALA A 475 64.10 -26.94 12.58
N THR A 476 63.91 -28.24 12.85
CA THR A 476 64.17 -28.98 14.12
C THR A 476 63.28 -28.59 15.31
N THR A 477 62.40 -29.49 15.77
CA THR A 477 62.56 -30.33 16.99
C THR A 477 61.23 -30.99 17.40
N ASP A 478 61.33 -32.29 17.69
CA ASP A 478 60.52 -33.21 18.49
C ASP A 478 59.37 -32.68 19.37
N ALA A 479 58.23 -33.38 19.37
CA ALA A 479 57.84 -34.28 20.47
C ALA A 479 56.37 -34.73 20.38
N SER A 480 56.19 -36.05 20.29
CA SER A 480 55.16 -36.91 20.90
C SER A 480 53.85 -36.29 21.44
N SER A 481 52.69 -36.82 21.01
CA SER A 481 51.96 -37.89 21.72
C SER A 481 50.47 -38.01 21.32
N THR A 482 50.09 -39.26 21.00
CA THR A 482 48.83 -39.95 21.32
C THR A 482 47.45 -39.45 20.82
N HIS A 483 46.94 -40.18 19.82
CA HIS A 483 45.53 -40.54 19.52
C HIS A 483 44.76 -41.13 20.75
N PRO A 484 43.43 -41.47 20.73
CA PRO A 484 42.56 -41.72 19.56
C PRO A 484 41.06 -41.27 19.78
N PRO A 485 40.03 -41.72 19.02
CA PRO A 485 38.87 -40.89 18.64
C PRO A 485 37.54 -41.40 19.25
N LEU A 486 36.44 -40.67 19.07
CA LEU A 486 35.09 -41.24 19.25
C LEU A 486 34.17 -40.76 18.12
N GLN A 487 34.08 -41.62 17.11
CA GLN A 487 32.91 -41.74 16.24
C GLN A 487 31.76 -42.35 17.06
N LEU A 488 30.59 -41.72 17.03
CA LEU A 488 29.26 -42.38 16.95
C LEU A 488 28.17 -41.32 17.09
N LEU A 489 27.56 -40.95 15.96
CA LEU A 489 26.10 -40.80 15.77
C LEU A 489 25.86 -40.13 14.41
N ASN A 490 26.02 -40.93 13.35
CA ASN A 490 25.26 -40.72 12.13
C ASN A 490 23.87 -41.32 12.35
N SER A 491 22.81 -40.51 12.25
CA SER A 491 21.55 -40.83 11.55
C SER A 491 20.41 -39.93 12.03
N ALA A 492 20.18 -38.83 11.31
CA ALA A 492 18.86 -38.30 10.95
C ALA A 492 19.03 -36.90 10.34
N PHE A 493 18.29 -36.63 9.26
CA PHE A 493 18.23 -35.36 8.52
C PHE A 493 19.38 -35.04 7.55
N GLN A 494 19.50 -35.86 6.51
CA GLN A 494 19.71 -35.30 5.17
C GLN A 494 18.39 -34.63 4.72
N ARG A 495 18.37 -33.30 4.73
CA ARG A 495 17.52 -32.51 3.84
C ARG A 495 18.41 -31.51 3.15
N ASP A 496 18.51 -31.67 1.83
CA ASP A 496 19.06 -30.67 0.92
C ASP A 496 18.32 -29.35 1.13
N THR A 497 19.04 -28.33 1.57
CA THR A 497 18.55 -26.95 1.58
C THR A 497 19.51 -26.09 0.77
N HIS A 498 19.25 -25.99 -0.53
CA HIS A 498 19.79 -24.90 -1.33
C HIS A 498 19.19 -23.57 -0.84
N PRO A 499 19.99 -22.53 -0.59
CA PRO A 499 19.46 -21.22 -0.23
C PRO A 499 18.83 -20.53 -1.47
N PRO A 500 17.70 -19.82 -1.34
CA PRO A 500 17.07 -19.12 -2.46
C PRO A 500 17.88 -17.87 -2.84
N LYS A 501 17.88 -17.54 -4.13
CA LYS A 501 18.72 -16.49 -4.74
C LYS A 501 17.88 -15.41 -5.45
N PRO A 502 18.41 -14.17 -5.59
CA PRO A 502 17.62 -12.98 -5.88
C PRO A 502 17.30 -12.80 -7.36
N ILE A 503 16.15 -12.14 -7.62
CA ILE A 503 15.56 -11.88 -8.95
C ILE A 503 16.30 -10.74 -9.68
N LEU A 504 16.62 -10.99 -10.96
CA LEU A 504 17.49 -10.20 -11.84
C LEU A 504 16.78 -9.12 -12.67
N ARG A 505 17.57 -8.10 -13.05
CA ARG A 505 17.34 -7.28 -14.24
C ARG A 505 17.93 -8.01 -15.45
N GLN A 506 17.14 -8.25 -16.48
CA GLN A 506 17.62 -8.67 -17.80
C GLN A 506 17.33 -7.55 -18.79
N THR A 507 18.38 -7.01 -19.40
CA THR A 507 18.29 -6.03 -20.48
C THR A 507 18.76 -6.69 -21.77
N VAL A 508 17.83 -6.94 -22.69
CA VAL A 508 18.16 -7.35 -24.05
C VAL A 508 18.40 -6.09 -24.87
N THR A 509 19.68 -5.76 -25.10
CA THR A 509 20.08 -4.70 -26.04
C THR A 509 20.45 -5.33 -27.38
N VAL A 510 19.86 -4.82 -28.46
CA VAL A 510 20.20 -5.19 -29.84
C VAL A 510 21.25 -4.21 -30.37
N SER A 511 22.27 -4.78 -31.01
CA SER A 511 23.06 -4.17 -32.09
C SER A 511 22.63 -4.79 -33.40
#